data_AF-A0A951FXW4-F1
#
_entry.id   AF-A0A951FXW4-F1
#
_cell.length_a   1.000
_cell.length_b   1.000
_cell.length_c   1.000
_cell.angle_alpha   90.00
_cell.angle_beta   90.00
_cell.angle_gamma   90.00
#
_symmetry.space_group_name_H-M   'P 1'
#
loop_
_entity.id
_entity.type
_entity.pdbx_description
1 polymer ?
#
loop_
_entity_poly.entity_id
_entity_poly.type
_entity_poly.pdbx_seq_one_letter_code
_entity_poly.pdbx_strand_id
1 'polypeptide(L)' 'SPDTVAERIRAALTHVPPERLVPAPDCGMKYLPRPLAFAKLQALSAGAALVRAEI' A
#
# COMPACT_ATOMS: atom_id res chain seq x y z
N SER A 1 1.38 0.17 9.47
CA SER A 1 -0.07 0.40 9.61
C SER A 1 -0.61 0.91 8.27
N PRO A 2 -1.94 1.13 8.13
CA PRO A 2 -2.48 1.90 7.00
C PRO A 2 -1.78 3.25 6.80
N ASP A 3 -1.49 3.99 7.88
CA ASP A 3 -0.82 5.30 7.81
C ASP A 3 0.60 5.21 7.22
N THR A 4 1.36 4.18 7.62
CA THR A 4 2.70 3.93 7.05
C THR A 4 2.62 3.66 5.54
N VAL A 5 1.58 2.96 5.08
CA VAL A 5 1.38 2.70 3.65
C VAL A 5 1.00 3.98 2.93
N ALA A 6 0.04 4.75 3.47
CA ALA A 6 -0.39 6.01 2.89
C ALA A 6 0.79 6.97 2.70
N GLU A 7 1.66 7.09 3.71
CA GLU A 7 2.85 7.92 3.63
C GLU A 7 3.81 7.51 2.50
N ARG A 8 4.02 6.19 2.33
CA ARG A 8 4.85 5.68 1.22
C ARG A 8 4.22 5.94 -0.15
N ILE A 9 2.90 5.84 -0.26
CA ILE A 9 2.19 6.14 -1.50
C ILE A 9 2.34 7.63 -1.83
N ARG A 10 2.12 8.54 -0.87
CA ARG A 10 2.32 9.98 -1.07
C ARG A 10 3.74 10.31 -1.52
N ALA A 11 4.75 9.69 -0.89
CA ALA A 11 6.14 9.84 -1.32
C ALA A 11 6.35 9.40 -2.78
N ALA A 12 5.80 8.26 -3.19
CA ALA A 12 5.88 7.79 -4.58
C ALA A 12 5.18 8.73 -5.57
N LEU A 13 4.04 9.34 -5.19
CA LEU A 13 3.30 10.28 -6.03
C LEU A 13 4.07 11.58 -6.32
N THR A 14 5.15 11.87 -5.60
CA THR A 14 6.07 12.97 -5.96
C THR A 14 6.90 12.67 -7.21
N HIS A 15 6.95 11.41 -7.64
CA HIS A 15 7.79 10.93 -8.74
C HIS A 15 6.99 10.41 -9.94
N VAL A 16 5.79 9.88 -9.71
CA VAL A 16 4.91 9.34 -10.77
C VAL A 16 3.46 9.80 -10.55
N PRO A 17 2.70 10.07 -11.62
CA PRO A 17 1.31 10.45 -11.47
C PRO A 17 0.45 9.28 -10.94
N PRO A 18 -0.66 9.54 -10.23
CA PRO A 18 -1.47 8.51 -9.57
C PRO A 18 -1.92 7.36 -10.47
N GLU A 19 -2.32 7.66 -11.69
CA GLU A 19 -2.76 6.75 -12.74
C GLU A 19 -1.68 5.78 -13.22
N ARG A 20 -0.41 6.02 -12.85
CA ARG A 20 0.73 5.13 -13.15
C ARG A 20 1.28 4.41 -11.93
N LEU A 21 0.69 4.60 -10.74
CA LEU A 21 1.16 3.99 -9.49
C LEU A 21 0.22 2.85 -9.05
N VAL A 22 0.77 1.65 -8.87
CA VAL A 22 0.05 0.51 -8.29
C VAL A 22 0.72 0.13 -6.97
N PRO A 23 0.07 0.39 -5.81
CA PRO A 23 0.59 -0.07 -4.52
C PRO A 23 0.58 -1.60 -4.45
N ALA A 24 1.73 -2.18 -4.14
CA ALA A 24 1.90 -3.63 -4.00
C ALA A 24 2.93 -3.94 -2.90
N PRO A 25 2.92 -5.16 -2.33
CA PRO A 25 4.04 -5.64 -1.54
C PRO A 25 5.30 -5.77 -2.40
N ASP A 26 6.48 -5.57 -1.80
CA ASP A 26 7.77 -5.64 -2.50
C ASP A 26 8.02 -7.01 -3.18
N CYS A 27 7.49 -8.10 -2.62
CA CYS A 27 7.61 -9.46 -3.15
C CYS A 27 6.41 -10.32 -2.77
N GLY A 28 6.42 -11.59 -3.19
CA GLY A 28 5.45 -12.59 -2.77
C GLY A 28 5.51 -12.88 -1.27
N MET A 29 4.38 -13.29 -0.71
CA MET A 29 4.23 -13.58 0.73
C MET A 29 4.26 -15.08 1.06
N LYS A 30 4.82 -15.92 0.18
CA LYS A 30 4.85 -17.38 0.32
C LYS A 30 5.39 -17.86 1.67
N TYR A 31 6.37 -17.15 2.22
CA TYR A 31 7.04 -17.50 3.47
C TYR A 31 6.39 -16.88 4.72
N LEU A 32 5.30 -16.13 4.58
CA LEU A 32 4.58 -15.54 5.71
C LEU A 32 3.43 -16.45 6.15
N PRO A 33 3.16 -16.57 7.46
CA PRO A 33 1.92 -17.15 7.94
C PRO A 33 0.72 -16.41 7.34
N ARG A 34 -0.33 -17.14 6.94
CA ARG A 34 -1.53 -16.58 6.32
C ARG A 34 -2.12 -15.37 7.07
N PRO A 35 -2.26 -15.39 8.41
CA PRO A 35 -2.82 -14.22 9.13
C PRO A 35 -1.98 -12.96 8.96
N LEU A 36 -0.65 -13.10 8.94
CA LEU A 36 0.27 -11.98 8.77
C LEU A 36 0.23 -11.43 7.34
N ALA A 37 0.21 -12.31 6.34
CA ALA A 37 0.06 -11.92 4.94
C ALA A 37 -1.26 -11.16 4.72
N PHE A 38 -2.35 -11.66 5.29
CA PHE A 38 -3.67 -11.04 5.19
C PHE A 38 -3.69 -9.65 5.87
N ALA A 39 -3.16 -9.54 7.08
CA ALA A 39 -3.07 -8.25 7.80
C ALA A 39 -2.25 -7.20 7.02
N LYS A 40 -1.16 -7.62 6.37
CA LYS A 40 -0.37 -6.73 5.50
C LYS A 40 -1.18 -6.23 4.31
N LEU A 41 -1.96 -7.10 3.66
CA LEU A 41 -2.83 -6.70 2.55
C LEU A 41 -3.98 -5.80 3.00
N GLN A 42 -4.56 -6.04 4.17
CA GLN A 42 -5.55 -5.13 4.76
C GLN A 42 -4.96 -3.74 4.99
N ALA A 43 -3.75 -3.65 5.56
CA ALA A 43 -3.07 -2.38 5.75
C ALA A 43 -2.73 -1.69 4.41
N LEU A 44 -2.32 -2.46 3.39
CA LEU A 44 -2.05 -1.94 2.05
C LEU A 44 -3.31 -1.33 1.43
N SER A 45 -4.43 -2.07 1.46
CA SER A 45 -5.70 -1.64 0.89
C SER A 45 -6.27 -0.42 1.63
N ALA A 46 -6.24 -0.43 2.96
CA ALA A 46 -6.71 0.69 3.77
C ALA A 46 -5.85 1.94 3.57
N GLY A 47 -4.52 1.81 3.54
CA GLY A 47 -3.61 2.93 3.27
C GLY A 47 -3.80 3.53 1.88
N ALA A 48 -4.00 2.69 0.86
CA ALA A 48 -4.32 3.15 -0.49
C ALA A 48 -5.68 3.86 -0.56
N ALA A 49 -6.68 3.41 0.20
CA ALA A 49 -7.99 4.08 0.27
C ALA A 49 -7.91 5.47 0.88
N LEU A 50 -7.05 5.68 1.90
CA LEU A 50 -6.81 7.00 2.48
C LEU A 50 -6.30 7.98 1.42
N VAL A 51 -5.24 7.62 0.70
CA VAL A 51 -4.66 8.51 -0.32
C VAL A 51 -5.61 8.70 -1.51
N ARG A 52 -6.41 7.69 -1.86
CA ARG A 52 -7.41 7.81 -2.93
C ARG A 52 -8.49 8.85 -2.63
N ALA A 53 -8.79 9.13 -1.36
CA ALA A 53 -9.73 10.17 -0.97
C ALA A 53 -9.16 11.60 -1.08
N GLU A 54 -7.83 11.73 -1.29
CA GLU A 54 -7.11 13.00 -1.36
C GLU A 54 -6.91 13.50 -2.81
N ILE A 55 -7.22 12.67 -3.81
CA ILE A 55 -6.91 12.89 -5.23
C ILE A 55 -8.14 12.82 -6.14
#